data_AF-R0H0X9-F1
#
_entry.id   AF-R0H0X9-F1
#
_cell.length_a   1.000
_cell.length_b   1.000
_cell.length_c   1.000
_cell.angle_alpha   90.00
_cell.angle_beta   90.00
_cell.angle_gamma   90.00
#
_symmetry.space_group_name_H-M   'P 1'
#
loop_
_entity.id
_entity.type
_entity.pdbx_description
1 polymer ?
#
loop_
_entity_poly.entity_id
_entity_poly.type
_entity_poly.pdbx_seq_one_letter_code
_entity_poly.pdbx_strand_id
1 'polypeptide(L)'
;MSYSTIISNNSLLSLATKFSTRGSRLQLQCTLSMARSAVDETSDSGAFQRTASTFRNFVSKDSNSQFPAESGRYHLYISYACPWASRCLSYLKIKGLDDAISFSSVKPIWGRTKETDEHMGWVFPGSDSEVQGADPDHLNGAKSVRELYEIASPNYTGKYTVPVLWDKKLKTVVNNESAEIIRMFNTEFNHIAGNPDLDLYPSHLQAKIDETNEWIYNGINNGVYRCGFAKKQEPYEEAVEQVYEALDRCEEILGKHRYICGNTLTETDIRLFVTLIRFDEGVSESVQLHKRHIPGPRNE
;
A
#
# COMPACT_ATOMS: atom_id res chain seq x y z
N MET A 1 -42.00 55.42 9.25
CA MET A 1 -42.06 56.41 8.17
C MET A 1 -41.54 55.73 6.91
N SER A 2 -42.31 55.39 5.88
CA SER A 2 -43.77 55.48 5.62
C SER A 2 -44.11 54.34 4.60
N TYR A 3 -45.27 53.69 4.56
CA TYR A 3 -46.58 54.17 4.06
C TYR A 3 -46.46 55.01 2.77
N SER A 4 -47.02 54.72 1.59
CA SER A 4 -47.99 53.69 1.12
C SER A 4 -47.68 53.39 -0.39
N THR A 5 -48.46 52.73 -1.27
CA THR A 5 -49.91 52.44 -1.35
C THR A 5 -50.23 51.21 -2.23
N ILE A 6 -51.43 50.68 -2.00
CA ILE A 6 -52.21 49.62 -2.67
C ILE A 6 -52.63 49.96 -4.12
N ILE A 7 -52.77 48.95 -4.98
CA ILE A 7 -53.79 48.88 -6.04
C ILE A 7 -54.10 47.40 -6.36
N SER A 8 -55.23 47.06 -7.01
CA SER A 8 -55.85 45.73 -6.87
C SER A 8 -56.70 45.20 -8.03
N ASN A 9 -56.85 43.87 -8.08
CA ASN A 9 -57.90 43.04 -8.70
C ASN A 9 -57.84 42.67 -10.20
N ASN A 10 -58.29 41.42 -10.44
CA ASN A 10 -59.02 40.90 -11.62
C ASN A 10 -58.25 40.70 -12.96
N SER A 11 -58.58 39.70 -13.79
CA SER A 11 -59.44 38.51 -13.62
C SER A 11 -59.23 37.51 -14.78
N LEU A 12 -60.01 36.40 -14.80
CA LEU A 12 -60.19 35.43 -15.90
C LEU A 12 -59.02 34.48 -16.19
N LEU A 13 -59.18 33.31 -16.82
CA LEU A 13 -60.17 32.21 -16.81
C LEU A 13 -59.66 31.21 -17.87
N SER A 14 -59.25 29.99 -17.52
CA SER A 14 -59.40 28.81 -18.41
C SER A 14 -59.11 27.50 -17.68
N LEU A 15 -59.65 26.40 -18.21
CA LEU A 15 -59.62 25.04 -17.67
C LEU A 15 -58.39 24.23 -18.12
N ALA A 16 -58.12 23.16 -17.36
CA ALA A 16 -57.63 21.82 -17.77
C ALA A 16 -56.59 21.71 -18.93
N THR A 17 -55.53 20.92 -18.78
CA THR A 17 -55.68 19.45 -18.68
C THR A 17 -54.47 18.79 -18.01
N LYS A 18 -54.67 17.68 -17.30
CA LYS A 18 -53.60 16.86 -16.71
C LYS A 18 -52.82 16.13 -17.80
N PHE A 19 -51.48 16.12 -17.75
CA PHE A 19 -50.70 14.92 -18.04
C PHE A 19 -49.35 14.92 -17.31
N SER A 20 -48.82 13.72 -17.08
CA SER A 20 -47.63 13.45 -16.27
C SER A 20 -46.32 13.71 -17.02
N THR A 21 -45.35 14.32 -16.34
CA THR A 21 -43.92 14.12 -16.63
C THR A 21 -43.17 13.78 -15.34
N ARG A 22 -42.33 12.73 -15.41
CA ARG A 22 -41.45 12.34 -14.30
C ARG A 22 -40.36 13.39 -14.12
N GLY A 23 -40.28 13.99 -12.94
CA GLY A 23 -39.11 14.77 -12.52
C GLY A 23 -37.92 13.85 -12.21
N SER A 24 -37.23 13.36 -13.24
CA SER A 24 -36.03 12.54 -13.09
C SER A 24 -34.87 13.38 -12.57
N ARG A 25 -34.73 13.47 -11.23
CA ARG A 25 -33.46 13.85 -10.60
C ARG A 25 -32.40 12.84 -11.01
N LEU A 26 -31.52 13.24 -11.93
CA LEU A 26 -30.22 12.61 -12.12
C LEU A 26 -29.40 12.88 -10.85
N GLN A 27 -29.54 12.01 -9.84
CA GLN A 27 -28.49 11.86 -8.86
C GLN A 27 -27.29 11.30 -9.61
N LEU A 28 -26.29 12.14 -9.86
CA LEU A 28 -24.99 11.71 -10.34
C LEU A 28 -24.29 10.99 -9.18
N GLN A 29 -24.72 9.76 -8.92
CA GLN A 29 -24.06 8.85 -7.99
C GLN A 29 -22.72 8.47 -8.62
N CYS A 30 -21.72 9.34 -8.39
CA CYS A 30 -20.32 8.99 -8.59
C CYS A 30 -19.93 7.99 -7.50
N THR A 31 -20.42 6.76 -7.66
CA THR A 31 -19.86 5.59 -6.99
C THR A 31 -18.47 5.39 -7.56
N LEU A 32 -17.49 6.08 -6.96
CA LEU A 32 -16.10 5.69 -7.01
C LEU A 32 -16.02 4.25 -6.51
N SER A 33 -16.08 3.32 -7.47
CA SER A 33 -15.82 1.91 -7.21
C SER A 33 -14.36 1.82 -6.86
N MET A 34 -14.06 1.89 -5.56
CA MET A 34 -12.73 1.63 -5.01
C MET A 34 -12.19 0.38 -5.68
N ALA A 35 -11.00 0.52 -6.28
CA ALA A 35 -10.33 -0.59 -6.95
C ALA A 35 -10.25 -1.78 -6.00
N ARG A 36 -10.64 -2.97 -6.48
CA ARG A 36 -10.64 -4.19 -5.65
C ARG A 36 -9.27 -4.87 -5.73
N SER A 37 -8.66 -4.79 -6.91
CA SER A 37 -7.37 -5.33 -7.30
C SER A 37 -6.52 -4.28 -8.04
N ALA A 38 -5.24 -4.55 -8.26
CA ALA A 38 -4.34 -3.64 -8.97
C ALA A 38 -4.71 -3.44 -10.46
N VAL A 39 -5.43 -4.37 -11.10
CA VAL A 39 -5.87 -4.24 -12.50
C VAL A 39 -7.09 -3.33 -12.68
N ASP A 40 -7.77 -2.99 -11.58
CA ASP A 40 -8.84 -1.97 -11.56
C ASP A 40 -8.27 -0.53 -11.45
N GLU A 41 -7.00 -0.39 -11.10
CA GLU A 41 -6.33 0.89 -10.82
C GLU A 41 -5.85 1.59 -12.10
N THR A 42 -6.74 1.79 -13.09
CA THR A 42 -6.41 2.48 -14.35
C THR A 42 -7.35 3.66 -14.61
N SER A 43 -6.79 4.82 -14.96
CA SER A 43 -7.52 5.99 -15.44
C SER A 43 -8.02 5.84 -16.89
N ASP A 44 -8.91 6.74 -17.33
CA ASP A 44 -9.36 6.85 -18.73
C ASP A 44 -8.21 7.09 -19.72
N SER A 45 -7.12 7.73 -19.26
CA SER A 45 -5.89 7.89 -20.06
C SER A 45 -5.17 6.56 -20.32
N GLY A 46 -5.46 5.49 -19.56
CA GLY A 46 -4.81 4.19 -19.67
C GLY A 46 -3.59 4.04 -18.74
N ALA A 47 -3.33 5.02 -17.88
CA ALA A 47 -2.25 5.00 -16.91
C ALA A 47 -2.67 4.35 -15.58
N PHE A 48 -1.74 3.67 -14.91
CA PHE A 48 -1.97 3.08 -13.60
C PHE A 48 -1.95 4.14 -12.48
N GLN A 49 -2.97 4.16 -11.62
CA GLN A 49 -3.11 5.13 -10.53
C GLN A 49 -3.39 4.44 -9.18
N ARG A 50 -2.37 4.35 -8.32
CA ARG A 50 -2.46 3.65 -7.04
C ARG A 50 -3.35 4.38 -6.02
N THR A 51 -4.44 3.73 -5.63
CA THR A 51 -5.30 4.06 -4.49
C THR A 51 -4.53 3.90 -3.17
N ALA A 52 -4.65 4.88 -2.28
CA ALA A 52 -3.92 4.96 -1.02
C ALA A 52 -4.41 3.96 0.06
N SER A 53 -3.53 3.69 1.02
CA SER A 53 -3.78 2.85 2.21
C SER A 53 -4.72 3.52 3.21
N THR A 54 -5.58 2.73 3.85
CA THR A 54 -6.83 3.14 4.53
C THR A 54 -6.81 2.97 6.04
N PHE A 55 -6.13 1.95 6.57
CA PHE A 55 -5.85 1.82 8.00
C PHE A 55 -4.53 2.53 8.30
N ARG A 56 -4.60 3.61 9.09
CA ARG A 56 -3.52 4.59 9.28
C ARG A 56 -3.32 4.97 10.75
N ASN A 57 -3.64 4.05 11.66
CA ASN A 57 -3.36 4.25 13.09
C ASN A 57 -1.87 4.02 13.35
N PHE A 58 -1.37 4.57 14.46
CA PHE A 58 0.02 4.42 14.86
C PHE A 58 0.13 3.64 16.18
N VAL A 59 1.07 2.70 16.20
CA VAL A 59 1.68 2.22 17.44
C VAL A 59 2.51 3.36 18.05
N SER A 60 2.54 3.47 19.38
CA SER A 60 3.42 4.42 20.07
C SER A 60 4.10 3.81 21.28
N LYS A 61 5.26 4.36 21.66
CA LYS A 61 5.94 4.08 22.94
C LYS A 61 5.18 4.59 24.18
N ASP A 62 4.15 5.43 24.02
CA ASP A 62 3.25 5.79 25.13
C ASP A 62 2.35 4.60 25.51
N SER A 63 2.49 4.12 26.75
CA SER A 63 1.70 3.05 27.33
C SER A 63 0.20 3.36 27.44
N ASN A 64 -0.18 4.64 27.38
CA ASN A 64 -1.56 5.12 27.47
C ASN A 64 -2.23 5.31 26.10
N SER A 65 -1.48 5.11 25.00
CA SER A 65 -2.03 5.17 23.65
C SER A 65 -3.03 4.03 23.39
N GLN A 66 -3.78 4.09 22.29
CA GLN A 66 -4.66 2.97 21.86
C GLN A 66 -3.83 1.72 21.50
N PHE A 67 -2.66 1.94 20.91
CA PHE A 67 -1.74 0.93 20.40
C PHE A 67 -0.34 1.11 21.02
N PRO A 68 -0.14 0.86 22.33
CA PRO A 68 1.17 0.91 22.96
C PRO A 68 2.08 -0.18 22.39
N ALA A 69 3.38 0.11 22.27
CA ALA A 69 4.43 -0.75 21.70
C ALA A 69 4.79 -1.97 22.58
N GLU A 70 3.80 -2.80 22.91
CA GLU A 70 3.93 -3.97 23.79
C GLU A 70 4.48 -5.21 23.07
N SER A 71 5.47 -5.87 23.69
CA SER A 71 5.97 -7.17 23.24
C SER A 71 4.86 -8.22 23.19
N GLY A 72 4.84 -9.03 22.13
CA GLY A 72 3.87 -10.10 21.93
C GLY A 72 2.46 -9.63 21.53
N ARG A 73 2.13 -8.33 21.53
CA ARG A 73 0.80 -7.82 21.16
C ARG A 73 0.53 -7.85 19.66
N TYR A 74 1.52 -7.53 18.85
CA TYR A 74 1.32 -7.31 17.42
C TYR A 74 1.59 -8.56 16.57
N HIS A 75 1.06 -8.55 15.37
CA HIS A 75 1.39 -9.50 14.33
C HIS A 75 1.49 -8.80 12.96
N LEU A 76 2.40 -9.25 12.10
CA LEU A 76 2.58 -8.70 10.75
C LEU A 76 2.22 -9.75 9.69
N TYR A 77 1.11 -9.57 8.98
CA TYR A 77 0.81 -10.40 7.80
C TYR A 77 1.52 -9.86 6.57
N ILE A 78 2.29 -10.71 5.90
CA ILE A 78 3.10 -10.38 4.72
C ILE A 78 2.86 -11.35 3.57
N SER A 79 3.40 -11.05 2.40
CA SER A 79 3.74 -12.06 1.39
C SER A 79 5.19 -11.82 0.97
N TYR A 80 6.00 -12.87 0.87
CA TYR A 80 7.35 -12.75 0.30
C TYR A 80 7.34 -12.27 -1.16
N ALA A 81 6.23 -12.43 -1.90
CA ALA A 81 6.10 -11.85 -3.23
C ALA A 81 6.00 -10.30 -3.20
N CYS A 82 5.41 -9.72 -2.15
CA CYS A 82 5.10 -8.30 -2.08
C CYS A 82 6.30 -7.45 -1.64
N PRO A 83 6.79 -6.47 -2.44
CA PRO A 83 7.90 -5.60 -2.05
C PRO A 83 7.51 -4.67 -0.89
N TRP A 84 6.27 -4.17 -0.88
CA TRP A 84 5.74 -3.30 0.19
C TRP A 84 5.75 -4.01 1.54
N ALA A 85 5.35 -5.29 1.58
CA ALA A 85 5.38 -6.10 2.80
C ALA A 85 6.80 -6.54 3.17
N SER A 86 7.67 -6.78 2.18
CA SER A 86 9.07 -7.10 2.39
C SER A 86 9.81 -5.99 3.15
N ARG A 87 9.49 -4.71 2.93
CA ARG A 87 10.06 -3.59 3.71
C ARG A 87 9.81 -3.74 5.21
N CYS A 88 8.57 -4.03 5.58
CA CYS A 88 8.16 -4.20 6.97
C CYS A 88 8.84 -5.42 7.61
N LEU A 89 8.97 -6.52 6.86
CA LEU A 89 9.71 -7.70 7.32
C LEU A 89 11.23 -7.43 7.44
N SER A 90 11.84 -6.72 6.50
CA SER A 90 13.23 -6.27 6.59
C SER A 90 13.44 -5.42 7.85
N TYR A 91 12.55 -4.47 8.14
CA TYR A 91 12.61 -3.68 9.36
C TYR A 91 12.46 -4.51 10.64
N LEU A 92 11.50 -5.44 10.67
CA LEU A 92 11.29 -6.35 11.79
C LEU A 92 12.57 -7.12 12.13
N LYS A 93 13.24 -7.70 11.11
CA LYS A 93 14.51 -8.42 11.28
C LYS A 93 15.68 -7.49 11.62
N ILE A 94 15.84 -6.37 10.91
CA ILE A 94 16.98 -5.45 11.07
C ILE A 94 16.95 -4.75 12.44
N LYS A 95 15.76 -4.45 12.98
CA LYS A 95 15.61 -3.91 14.35
C LYS A 95 15.65 -4.98 15.44
N GLY A 96 15.64 -6.28 15.09
CA GLY A 96 15.59 -7.38 16.06
C GLY A 96 14.27 -7.37 16.84
N LEU A 97 13.14 -7.36 16.13
CA LEU A 97 11.79 -7.34 16.70
C LEU A 97 11.10 -8.72 16.68
N ASP A 98 11.83 -9.77 16.32
CA ASP A 98 11.36 -11.15 16.20
C ASP A 98 10.59 -11.67 17.42
N ASP A 99 11.12 -11.47 18.63
CA ASP A 99 10.47 -11.89 19.88
C ASP A 99 9.26 -11.01 20.26
N ALA A 100 9.20 -9.78 19.71
CA ALA A 100 8.17 -8.79 20.02
C ALA A 100 6.98 -8.82 19.06
N ILE A 101 7.23 -9.11 17.77
CA ILE A 101 6.26 -9.02 16.68
C ILE A 101 6.35 -10.31 15.84
N SER A 102 5.43 -11.24 16.12
CA SER A 102 5.22 -12.43 15.27
C SER A 102 4.80 -12.03 13.85
N PHE A 103 5.08 -12.84 12.84
CA PHE A 103 4.64 -12.62 11.46
C PHE A 103 4.20 -13.93 10.79
N SER A 104 3.38 -13.84 9.75
CA SER A 104 2.97 -14.97 8.91
C SER A 104 2.86 -14.55 7.45
N SER A 105 3.24 -15.45 6.55
CA SER A 105 3.25 -15.25 5.11
C SER A 105 2.04 -15.91 4.43
N VAL A 106 1.35 -15.18 3.57
CA VAL A 106 0.33 -15.74 2.67
C VAL A 106 0.98 -16.43 1.47
N LYS A 107 0.20 -17.23 0.72
CA LYS A 107 0.68 -17.83 -0.53
C LYS A 107 1.23 -16.75 -1.49
N PRO A 108 2.31 -17.02 -2.25
CA PRO A 108 2.87 -16.06 -3.20
C PRO A 108 1.95 -15.81 -4.41
N ILE A 109 1.03 -16.73 -4.71
CA ILE A 109 0.07 -16.66 -5.81
C ILE A 109 -1.32 -16.30 -5.25
N TRP A 110 -2.02 -15.39 -5.93
CA TRP A 110 -3.40 -15.02 -5.55
C TRP A 110 -4.39 -16.17 -5.79
N GLY A 111 -5.29 -16.36 -4.82
CA GLY A 111 -6.39 -17.32 -4.89
C GLY A 111 -7.74 -16.62 -4.70
N ARG A 112 -8.83 -17.37 -4.88
CA ARG A 112 -10.19 -16.84 -4.64
C ARG A 112 -10.39 -16.60 -3.14
N THR A 113 -10.76 -15.37 -2.78
CA THR A 113 -10.86 -14.92 -1.38
C THR A 113 -12.18 -15.27 -0.71
N LYS A 114 -13.26 -15.49 -1.48
CA LYS A 114 -14.54 -16.02 -0.98
C LYS A 114 -15.20 -16.93 -2.01
N GLU A 115 -15.90 -17.94 -1.55
CA GLU A 115 -16.68 -18.84 -2.41
C GLU A 115 -17.89 -18.13 -3.06
N THR A 116 -18.37 -17.04 -2.45
CA THR A 116 -19.58 -16.28 -2.85
C THR A 116 -19.37 -15.24 -3.95
N ASP A 117 -18.13 -14.95 -4.34
CA ASP A 117 -17.81 -13.99 -5.41
C ASP A 117 -16.49 -14.34 -6.12
N GLU A 118 -16.14 -13.57 -7.15
CA GLU A 118 -14.99 -13.84 -8.01
C GLU A 118 -13.70 -13.15 -7.55
N HIS A 119 -13.68 -12.52 -6.37
CA HIS A 119 -12.54 -11.71 -5.94
C HIS A 119 -11.29 -12.55 -5.66
N MET A 120 -10.25 -12.34 -6.48
CA MET A 120 -8.93 -12.94 -6.34
C MET A 120 -8.00 -12.05 -5.49
N GLY A 121 -7.15 -12.65 -4.66
CA GLY A 121 -6.21 -11.93 -3.81
C GLY A 121 -5.39 -12.84 -2.89
N TRP A 122 -4.82 -12.25 -1.85
CA TRP A 122 -3.98 -12.96 -0.89
C TRP A 122 -4.76 -13.98 -0.05
N VAL A 123 -4.34 -15.25 -0.15
CA VAL A 123 -4.94 -16.41 0.55
C VAL A 123 -3.90 -17.16 1.37
N PHE A 124 -4.33 -17.73 2.50
CA PHE A 124 -3.50 -18.59 3.35
C PHE A 124 -3.49 -20.04 2.83
N PRO A 125 -2.46 -20.85 3.15
CA PRO A 125 -2.55 -22.31 3.04
C PRO A 125 -3.60 -22.90 3.98
N GLY A 126 -4.13 -24.06 3.60
CA GLY A 126 -4.93 -24.88 4.51
C GLY A 126 -4.03 -25.53 5.55
N SER A 127 -4.58 -25.88 6.72
CA SER A 127 -3.87 -26.58 7.80
C SER A 127 -3.35 -27.97 7.42
N ASP A 128 -3.78 -28.48 6.27
CA ASP A 128 -3.48 -29.76 5.64
C ASP A 128 -2.61 -29.63 4.36
N SER A 129 -2.22 -28.40 3.98
CA SER A 129 -1.56 -28.10 2.71
C SER A 129 -0.30 -27.26 2.92
N GLU A 130 0.85 -27.91 3.00
CA GLU A 130 2.15 -27.22 3.00
C GLU A 130 2.35 -26.41 1.70
N VAL A 131 2.80 -25.17 1.84
CA VAL A 131 3.22 -24.30 0.73
C VAL A 131 4.49 -23.59 1.18
N GLN A 132 5.61 -23.80 0.47
CA GLN A 132 6.90 -23.25 0.87
C GLN A 132 6.84 -21.72 1.00
N GLY A 133 7.20 -21.21 2.18
CA GLY A 133 7.18 -19.77 2.48
C GLY A 133 5.76 -19.20 2.71
N ALA A 134 4.78 -20.02 3.07
CA ALA A 134 3.47 -19.56 3.51
C ALA A 134 2.95 -20.37 4.71
N ASP A 135 2.27 -19.69 5.64
CA ASP A 135 1.84 -20.21 6.94
C ASP A 135 0.31 -20.05 7.07
N PRO A 136 -0.44 -21.00 7.68
CA PRO A 136 -1.86 -20.80 7.98
C PRO A 136 -2.08 -19.65 8.99
N ASP A 137 -3.23 -18.95 8.94
CA ASP A 137 -3.54 -17.95 9.96
C ASP A 137 -3.93 -18.61 11.30
N HIS A 138 -2.93 -18.86 12.13
CA HIS A 138 -3.10 -19.42 13.47
C HIS A 138 -3.73 -18.45 14.49
N LEU A 139 -4.00 -17.18 14.14
CA LEU A 139 -4.52 -16.17 15.07
C LEU A 139 -6.04 -15.96 14.98
N ASN A 140 -6.61 -15.94 13.76
CA ASN A 140 -8.05 -15.75 13.54
C ASN A 140 -8.68 -16.91 12.76
N GLY A 141 -7.88 -17.82 12.20
CA GLY A 141 -8.37 -18.89 11.31
C GLY A 141 -8.80 -18.40 9.93
N ALA A 142 -8.33 -17.21 9.50
CA ALA A 142 -8.70 -16.63 8.23
C ALA A 142 -8.18 -17.48 7.04
N LYS A 143 -9.01 -17.68 6.02
CA LYS A 143 -8.61 -18.30 4.74
C LYS A 143 -7.98 -17.28 3.79
N SER A 144 -8.28 -15.99 3.96
CA SER A 144 -7.77 -14.90 3.13
C SER A 144 -7.48 -13.62 3.92
N VAL A 145 -6.62 -12.76 3.37
CA VAL A 145 -6.36 -11.42 3.95
C VAL A 145 -7.63 -10.57 3.95
N ARG A 146 -8.56 -10.82 3.01
CA ARG A 146 -9.87 -10.17 2.98
C ARG A 146 -10.65 -10.37 4.27
N GLU A 147 -10.65 -11.58 4.83
CA GLU A 147 -11.34 -11.85 6.09
C GLU A 147 -10.74 -11.05 7.25
N LEU A 148 -9.42 -10.80 7.28
CA LEU A 148 -8.80 -9.93 8.31
C LEU A 148 -9.33 -8.49 8.26
N TYR A 149 -9.48 -7.93 7.05
CA TYR A 149 -10.05 -6.59 6.86
C TYR A 149 -11.54 -6.55 7.22
N GLU A 150 -12.29 -7.60 6.89
CA GLU A 150 -13.72 -7.69 7.22
C GLU A 150 -13.96 -7.93 8.73
N ILE A 151 -13.05 -8.62 9.43
CA ILE A 151 -13.04 -8.71 10.91
C ILE A 151 -12.77 -7.32 11.52
N ALA A 152 -11.79 -6.59 10.98
CA ALA A 152 -11.44 -5.25 11.45
C ALA A 152 -12.51 -4.18 11.13
N SER A 153 -13.23 -4.34 10.01
CA SER A 153 -14.31 -3.46 9.57
C SER A 153 -15.28 -4.20 8.63
N PRO A 154 -16.45 -4.65 9.12
CA PRO A 154 -17.41 -5.44 8.32
C PRO A 154 -17.99 -4.72 7.09
N ASN A 155 -17.85 -3.39 7.02
CA ASN A 155 -18.30 -2.56 5.90
C ASN A 155 -17.11 -2.04 5.04
N TYR A 156 -15.96 -2.70 5.08
CA TYR A 156 -14.79 -2.30 4.30
C TYR A 156 -15.00 -2.50 2.79
N THR A 157 -14.64 -1.49 1.99
CA THR A 157 -14.86 -1.45 0.53
C THR A 157 -13.60 -1.22 -0.30
N GLY A 158 -12.42 -1.15 0.34
CA GLY A 158 -11.15 -0.92 -0.33
C GLY A 158 -10.41 -2.20 -0.74
N LYS A 159 -9.13 -2.05 -1.13
CA LYS A 159 -8.22 -3.16 -1.45
C LYS A 159 -7.83 -3.95 -0.21
N TYR A 160 -7.68 -5.27 -0.37
CA TYR A 160 -7.23 -6.21 0.66
C TYR A 160 -5.73 -6.45 0.55
N THR A 161 -4.92 -5.46 0.97
CA THR A 161 -3.46 -5.44 0.75
C THR A 161 -2.66 -6.10 1.87
N VAL A 162 -1.44 -6.57 1.53
CA VAL A 162 -0.35 -6.78 2.50
C VAL A 162 0.74 -5.71 2.26
N PRO A 163 1.42 -5.18 3.30
CA PRO A 163 1.42 -5.63 4.69
C PRO A 163 0.13 -5.31 5.46
N VAL A 164 -0.09 -6.04 6.55
CA VAL A 164 -1.10 -5.73 7.57
C VAL A 164 -0.44 -5.79 8.94
N LEU A 165 -0.37 -4.66 9.65
CA LEU A 165 0.01 -4.64 11.06
C LEU A 165 -1.26 -4.86 11.90
N TRP A 166 -1.34 -6.01 12.56
CA TRP A 166 -2.51 -6.50 13.29
C TRP A 166 -2.31 -6.38 14.81
N ASP A 167 -3.34 -5.94 15.52
CA ASP A 167 -3.38 -5.97 16.99
C ASP A 167 -4.14 -7.20 17.47
N LYS A 168 -3.45 -8.13 18.15
CA LYS A 168 -4.06 -9.36 18.67
C LYS A 168 -4.98 -9.13 19.88
N LYS A 169 -4.84 -8.01 20.62
CA LYS A 169 -5.73 -7.64 21.73
C LYS A 169 -7.04 -7.05 21.22
N LEU A 170 -6.97 -6.13 20.26
CA LEU A 170 -8.15 -5.42 19.71
C LEU A 170 -8.77 -6.09 18.47
N LYS A 171 -8.13 -7.14 17.91
CA LYS A 171 -8.54 -7.87 16.70
C LYS A 171 -8.86 -6.95 15.53
N THR A 172 -7.94 -6.04 15.24
CA THR A 172 -8.11 -5.03 14.19
C THR A 172 -6.79 -4.72 13.49
N VAL A 173 -6.89 -4.13 12.30
CA VAL A 173 -5.74 -3.59 11.56
C VAL A 173 -5.35 -2.25 12.18
N VAL A 174 -4.13 -2.17 12.72
CA VAL A 174 -3.53 -0.91 13.16
C VAL A 174 -3.25 -0.05 11.93
N ASN A 175 -2.47 -0.62 11.00
CA ASN A 175 -1.95 0.08 9.85
C ASN A 175 -1.74 -0.88 8.65
N ASN A 176 -1.99 -0.42 7.43
CA ASN A 176 -1.70 -1.17 6.19
C ASN A 176 -0.76 -0.42 5.22
N GLU A 177 -0.21 0.73 5.63
CA GLU A 177 0.79 1.48 4.87
C GLU A 177 2.21 1.06 5.24
N SER A 178 2.89 0.42 4.28
CA SER A 178 4.29 0.00 4.40
C SER A 178 5.24 1.13 4.84
N ALA A 179 5.04 2.34 4.35
CA ALA A 179 5.88 3.50 4.65
C ALA A 179 5.70 4.04 6.08
N GLU A 180 4.58 3.75 6.74
CA GLU A 180 4.35 4.14 8.14
C GLU A 180 4.79 3.03 9.10
N ILE A 181 4.54 1.77 8.73
CA ILE A 181 4.94 0.59 9.52
C ILE A 181 6.46 0.55 9.75
N ILE A 182 7.27 0.88 8.74
CA ILE A 182 8.73 0.95 8.91
C ILE A 182 9.17 2.06 9.88
N ARG A 183 8.51 3.23 9.88
CA ARG A 183 8.80 4.32 10.84
C ARG A 183 8.45 3.89 12.26
N MET A 184 7.32 3.22 12.47
CA MET A 184 6.92 2.69 13.79
C MET A 184 7.92 1.64 14.31
N PHE A 185 8.39 0.74 13.44
CA PHE A 185 9.42 -0.24 13.79
C PHE A 185 10.79 0.40 14.05
N ASN A 186 11.08 1.56 13.45
CA ASN A 186 12.34 2.30 13.65
C ASN A 186 12.48 2.94 15.04
N THR A 187 11.39 3.42 15.65
CA THR A 187 11.44 4.24 16.88
C THR A 187 10.62 3.71 18.06
N GLU A 188 9.38 3.29 17.85
CA GLU A 188 8.43 3.13 18.98
C GLU A 188 8.70 1.86 19.79
N PHE A 189 9.21 0.83 19.13
CA PHE A 189 9.62 -0.43 19.74
C PHE A 189 11.05 -0.43 20.29
N ASN A 190 11.81 0.68 20.23
CA ASN A 190 13.23 0.70 20.64
C ASN A 190 13.49 0.26 22.08
N HIS A 191 12.50 0.33 22.97
CA HIS A 191 12.62 -0.13 24.36
C HIS A 191 12.53 -1.67 24.52
N ILE A 192 12.20 -2.41 23.46
CA ILE A 192 12.21 -3.89 23.39
C ILE A 192 12.90 -4.45 22.14
N ALA A 193 13.55 -3.60 21.33
CA ALA A 193 14.22 -3.99 20.10
C ALA A 193 15.63 -4.56 20.39
N GLY A 194 16.02 -5.63 19.69
CA GLY A 194 17.37 -6.20 19.78
C GLY A 194 18.46 -5.25 19.25
N ASN A 195 18.12 -4.38 18.29
CA ASN A 195 18.99 -3.32 17.77
C ASN A 195 18.36 -1.94 18.04
N PRO A 196 18.35 -1.46 19.29
CA PRO A 196 17.60 -0.26 19.69
C PRO A 196 18.19 1.02 19.09
N ASP A 197 19.53 1.14 19.09
CA ASP A 197 20.27 2.33 18.63
C ASP A 197 20.34 2.47 17.09
N LEU A 198 19.90 1.44 16.35
CA LEU A 198 19.89 1.49 14.89
C LEU A 198 18.72 2.36 14.39
N ASP A 199 19.05 3.57 13.96
CA ASP A 199 18.12 4.52 13.33
C ASP A 199 18.36 4.59 11.82
N LEU A 200 17.35 4.20 11.03
CA LEU A 200 17.36 4.24 9.57
C LEU A 200 16.71 5.53 9.02
N TYR A 201 16.32 6.46 9.88
CA TYR A 201 15.80 7.80 9.55
C TYR A 201 16.38 8.91 10.45
N PRO A 202 17.72 8.99 10.61
CA PRO A 202 18.34 9.91 11.54
C PRO A 202 18.11 11.37 11.14
N SER A 203 17.87 12.23 12.14
CA SER A 203 17.47 13.64 12.00
C SER A 203 18.26 14.43 10.95
N HIS A 204 19.57 14.24 10.89
CA HIS A 204 20.48 14.94 9.97
C HIS A 204 20.39 14.50 8.50
N LEU A 205 19.68 13.40 8.18
CA LEU A 205 19.45 12.93 6.81
C LEU A 205 17.99 13.05 6.35
N GLN A 206 17.05 13.41 7.23
CA GLN A 206 15.60 13.28 6.96
C GLN A 206 15.15 13.96 5.67
N ALA A 207 15.54 15.22 5.45
CA ALA A 207 15.21 15.96 4.22
C ALA A 207 15.77 15.29 2.95
N LYS A 208 16.97 14.70 3.00
CA LYS A 208 17.54 13.95 1.87
C LYS A 208 16.84 12.61 1.68
N ILE A 209 16.53 11.90 2.76
CA ILE A 209 15.78 10.64 2.75
C ILE A 209 14.42 10.85 2.10
N ASP A 210 13.70 11.91 2.47
CA ASP A 210 12.35 12.17 1.96
C ASP A 210 12.36 12.65 0.50
N GLU A 211 13.29 13.52 0.09
CA GLU A 211 13.50 13.84 -1.34
C GLU A 211 13.81 12.56 -2.15
N THR A 212 14.71 11.72 -1.63
CA THR A 212 15.18 10.53 -2.34
C THR A 212 14.09 9.45 -2.40
N ASN A 213 13.31 9.33 -1.33
CA ASN A 213 12.14 8.45 -1.24
C ASN A 213 11.05 8.78 -2.26
N GLU A 214 10.85 10.06 -2.59
CA GLU A 214 9.80 10.50 -3.51
C GLU A 214 10.12 10.12 -4.96
N TRP A 215 11.33 10.43 -5.45
CA TRP A 215 11.70 10.06 -6.82
C TRP A 215 11.93 8.55 -6.99
N ILE A 216 12.44 7.85 -5.95
CA ILE A 216 12.51 6.38 -5.98
C ILE A 216 11.13 5.74 -5.91
N TYR A 217 10.17 6.32 -5.18
CA TYR A 217 8.80 5.83 -5.21
C TYR A 217 8.17 6.00 -6.60
N ASN A 218 8.19 7.21 -7.15
CA ASN A 218 7.51 7.51 -8.42
C ASN A 218 8.19 6.86 -9.64
N GLY A 219 9.52 6.94 -9.73
CA GLY A 219 10.31 6.43 -10.84
C GLY A 219 10.57 4.93 -10.77
N ILE A 220 10.86 4.36 -9.59
CA ILE A 220 11.26 2.95 -9.46
C ILE A 220 10.15 2.11 -8.83
N ASN A 221 9.83 2.30 -7.54
CA ASN A 221 8.98 1.37 -6.79
C ASN A 221 7.55 1.28 -7.34
N ASN A 222 7.01 2.41 -7.79
CA ASN A 222 5.69 2.51 -8.43
C ASN A 222 5.82 2.59 -9.96
N GLY A 223 6.93 3.09 -10.50
CA GLY A 223 7.21 3.13 -11.95
C GLY A 223 7.12 1.75 -12.60
N VAL A 224 7.70 0.71 -12.00
CA VAL A 224 7.59 -0.67 -12.52
C VAL A 224 6.14 -1.19 -12.58
N TYR A 225 5.27 -0.77 -11.64
CA TYR A 225 3.83 -1.07 -11.71
C TYR A 225 3.10 -0.21 -12.75
N ARG A 226 3.56 1.02 -13.02
CA ARG A 226 3.05 1.85 -14.11
C ARG A 226 3.36 1.22 -15.48
N CYS A 227 4.56 0.67 -15.66
CA CYS A 227 4.88 -0.15 -16.83
C CYS A 227 3.94 -1.37 -16.93
N GLY A 228 3.88 -2.20 -15.89
CA GLY A 228 3.15 -3.48 -15.91
C GLY A 228 1.63 -3.40 -15.99
N PHE A 229 1.03 -2.26 -15.62
CA PHE A 229 -0.42 -2.05 -15.66
C PHE A 229 -0.88 -0.91 -16.59
N ALA A 230 0.02 -0.36 -17.42
CA ALA A 230 -0.38 0.54 -18.50
C ALA A 230 -1.25 -0.21 -19.53
N LYS A 231 -2.38 0.38 -19.93
CA LYS A 231 -3.32 -0.18 -20.91
C LYS A 231 -3.23 0.48 -22.29
N LYS A 232 -2.22 1.32 -22.52
CA LYS A 232 -1.90 2.01 -23.79
C LYS A 232 -0.38 2.21 -23.90
N GLN A 233 0.12 2.32 -25.14
CA GLN A 233 1.55 2.39 -25.46
C GLN A 233 2.25 3.63 -24.87
N GLU A 234 1.66 4.82 -25.02
CA GLU A 234 2.24 6.09 -24.56
C GLU A 234 2.45 6.14 -23.02
N PRO A 235 1.46 5.82 -22.17
CA PRO A 235 1.68 5.66 -20.72
C PRO A 235 2.65 4.56 -20.31
N TYR A 236 2.86 3.55 -21.16
CA TYR A 236 3.88 2.51 -20.95
C TYR A 236 5.27 3.06 -21.24
N GLU A 237 5.47 3.70 -22.39
CA GLU A 237 6.76 4.27 -22.81
C GLU A 237 7.24 5.38 -21.85
N GLU A 238 6.32 6.26 -21.42
CA GLU A 238 6.59 7.31 -20.41
C GLU A 238 7.06 6.71 -19.07
N ALA A 239 6.41 5.62 -18.62
CA ALA A 239 6.80 4.94 -17.38
C ALA A 239 8.14 4.19 -17.53
N VAL A 240 8.40 3.57 -18.69
CA VAL A 240 9.67 2.89 -19.00
C VAL A 240 10.83 3.87 -19.01
N GLU A 241 10.66 5.06 -19.59
CA GLU A 241 11.68 6.11 -19.60
C GLU A 241 12.02 6.56 -18.17
N GLN A 242 11.00 6.92 -17.37
CA GLN A 242 11.17 7.35 -15.98
C GLN A 242 11.78 6.28 -15.06
N VAL A 243 11.53 4.98 -15.33
CA VAL A 243 12.22 3.87 -14.63
C VAL A 243 13.72 3.89 -14.94
N TYR A 244 14.12 4.01 -16.21
CA TYR A 244 15.54 4.00 -16.57
C TYR A 244 16.27 5.30 -16.19
N GLU A 245 15.64 6.47 -16.27
CA GLU A 245 16.21 7.72 -15.74
C GLU A 245 16.49 7.63 -14.24
N ALA A 246 15.55 7.07 -13.46
CA ALA A 246 15.71 6.90 -12.02
C ALA A 246 16.78 5.84 -11.68
N LEU A 247 16.90 4.76 -12.47
CA LEU A 247 17.97 3.78 -12.30
C LEU A 247 19.35 4.37 -12.64
N ASP A 248 19.47 5.18 -13.69
CA ASP A 248 20.73 5.85 -14.03
C ASP A 248 21.12 6.90 -12.99
N ARG A 249 20.14 7.59 -12.36
CA ARG A 249 20.36 8.41 -11.15
C ARG A 249 20.81 7.58 -9.95
N CYS A 250 20.31 6.35 -9.76
CA CYS A 250 20.81 5.45 -8.73
C CYS A 250 22.27 5.05 -8.97
N GLU A 251 22.63 4.66 -10.19
CA GLU A 251 24.00 4.28 -10.56
C GLU A 251 24.99 5.45 -10.36
N GLU A 252 24.62 6.67 -10.75
CA GLU A 252 25.49 7.85 -10.57
C GLU A 252 25.75 8.21 -9.10
N ILE A 253 24.83 7.84 -8.19
CA ILE A 253 24.97 8.02 -6.74
C ILE A 253 25.78 6.86 -6.15
N LEU A 254 25.43 5.61 -6.48
CA LEU A 254 26.03 4.41 -5.91
C LEU A 254 27.46 4.15 -6.41
N GLY A 255 27.82 4.66 -7.59
CA GLY A 255 29.21 4.74 -8.06
C GLY A 255 30.11 5.71 -7.26
N LYS A 256 29.53 6.49 -6.33
CA LYS A 256 30.25 7.47 -5.48
C LYS A 256 30.06 7.24 -3.99
N HIS A 257 28.99 6.54 -3.59
CA HIS A 257 28.56 6.36 -2.21
C HIS A 257 28.07 4.93 -1.98
N ARG A 258 28.34 4.35 -0.81
CA ARG A 258 27.93 2.97 -0.50
C ARG A 258 26.40 2.81 -0.40
N TYR A 259 25.68 3.89 -0.11
CA TYR A 259 24.24 3.93 0.11
C TYR A 259 23.64 5.15 -0.60
N ILE A 260 22.37 5.07 -0.96
CA ILE A 260 21.70 6.08 -1.80
C ILE A 260 21.63 7.46 -1.11
N CYS A 261 21.53 7.48 0.22
CA CYS A 261 21.58 8.72 0.99
C CYS A 261 23.00 9.11 1.46
N GLY A 262 24.03 8.29 1.24
CA GLY A 262 25.44 8.61 1.55
C GLY A 262 26.26 7.40 1.99
N ASN A 263 26.95 7.54 3.14
CA ASN A 263 27.84 6.49 3.65
C ASN A 263 27.24 5.65 4.78
N THR A 264 25.96 5.85 5.11
CA THR A 264 25.18 5.09 6.10
C THR A 264 23.93 4.49 5.45
N LEU A 265 23.55 3.28 5.85
CA LEU A 265 22.29 2.65 5.44
C LEU A 265 21.09 3.46 5.98
N THR A 266 20.07 3.65 5.14
CA THR A 266 18.83 4.38 5.47
C THR A 266 17.59 3.60 5.04
N GLU A 267 16.40 4.11 5.37
CA GLU A 267 15.16 3.49 4.88
C GLU A 267 15.05 3.48 3.35
N THR A 268 15.66 4.47 2.69
CA THR A 268 15.60 4.64 1.24
C THR A 268 16.31 3.49 0.53
N ASP A 269 17.43 3.02 1.08
CA ASP A 269 18.13 1.82 0.60
C ASP A 269 17.24 0.57 0.71
N ILE A 270 16.53 0.38 1.83
CA ILE A 270 15.59 -0.73 2.02
C ILE A 270 14.40 -0.61 1.05
N ARG A 271 13.88 0.60 0.85
CA ARG A 271 12.76 0.88 -0.07
C ARG A 271 13.14 0.66 -1.53
N LEU A 272 14.38 0.95 -1.92
CA LEU A 272 14.96 0.69 -3.23
C LEU A 272 15.23 -0.82 -3.41
N PHE A 273 15.95 -1.44 -2.48
CA PHE A 273 16.37 -2.84 -2.53
C PHE A 273 15.21 -3.81 -2.79
N VAL A 274 14.05 -3.64 -2.14
CA VAL A 274 12.90 -4.54 -2.37
C VAL A 274 12.34 -4.50 -3.80
N THR A 275 12.61 -3.46 -4.59
CA THR A 275 12.31 -3.45 -6.02
C THR A 275 13.48 -4.00 -6.83
N LEU A 276 14.73 -3.61 -6.53
CA LEU A 276 15.91 -4.08 -7.27
C LEU A 276 16.08 -5.62 -7.20
N ILE A 277 15.88 -6.23 -6.03
CA ILE A 277 15.97 -7.69 -5.84
C ILE A 277 14.85 -8.48 -6.56
N ARG A 278 13.89 -7.79 -7.18
CA ARG A 278 12.82 -8.35 -8.01
C ARG A 278 12.90 -7.88 -9.47
N PHE A 279 13.92 -7.08 -9.82
CA PHE A 279 13.96 -6.40 -11.10
C PHE A 279 14.08 -7.40 -12.25
N ASP A 280 14.96 -8.38 -12.12
CA ASP A 280 15.30 -9.29 -13.21
C ASP A 280 14.54 -10.62 -13.16
N GLU A 281 14.32 -11.17 -11.96
CA GLU A 281 13.61 -12.45 -11.72
C GLU A 281 12.07 -12.32 -11.78
N GLY A 282 11.53 -11.22 -12.31
CA GLY A 282 10.08 -11.09 -12.44
C GLY A 282 9.54 -9.76 -12.94
N VAL A 283 10.15 -8.61 -12.60
CA VAL A 283 9.68 -7.32 -13.13
C VAL A 283 10.01 -7.18 -14.63
N SER A 284 11.26 -7.41 -15.03
CA SER A 284 11.76 -7.21 -16.40
C SER A 284 10.95 -8.02 -17.42
N GLU A 285 10.72 -9.30 -17.14
CA GLU A 285 9.93 -10.19 -18.00
C GLU A 285 8.43 -9.83 -17.99
N SER A 286 7.82 -9.65 -16.81
CA SER A 286 6.37 -9.41 -16.72
C SER A 286 5.94 -8.02 -17.20
N VAL A 287 6.84 -7.02 -17.15
CA VAL A 287 6.56 -5.64 -17.61
C VAL A 287 7.41 -5.21 -18.81
N GLN A 288 8.08 -6.17 -19.47
CA GLN A 288 8.81 -6.01 -20.74
C GLN A 288 9.96 -4.98 -20.74
N LEU A 289 10.59 -4.74 -19.58
CA LEU A 289 11.76 -3.87 -19.40
C LEU A 289 13.06 -4.56 -19.88
N HIS A 290 13.19 -4.74 -21.20
CA HIS A 290 14.29 -5.49 -21.81
C HIS A 290 15.59 -4.70 -22.06
N LYS A 291 15.70 -3.41 -21.71
CA LYS A 291 16.85 -2.57 -22.15
C LYS A 291 18.16 -2.86 -21.40
N ARG A 292 18.10 -3.21 -20.11
CA ARG A 292 19.25 -3.51 -19.25
C ARG A 292 18.87 -4.50 -18.13
N HIS A 293 19.79 -5.39 -17.78
CA HIS A 293 19.74 -6.34 -16.67
C HIS A 293 20.53 -5.79 -15.47
N ILE A 294 20.05 -5.96 -14.24
CA ILE A 294 20.83 -5.64 -13.03
C ILE A 294 21.60 -6.90 -12.62
N PRO A 295 22.94 -6.92 -12.73
CA PRO A 295 23.70 -8.11 -12.37
C PRO A 295 23.57 -8.41 -10.88
N GLY A 296 23.35 -9.69 -10.56
CA GLY A 296 23.31 -10.17 -9.17
C GLY A 296 24.59 -9.88 -8.38
N PRO A 297 24.57 -10.04 -7.05
CA PRO A 297 25.70 -9.70 -6.18
C PRO A 297 26.98 -10.40 -6.64
N ARG A 298 28.00 -9.59 -6.96
CA ARG A 298 29.36 -10.10 -7.19
C ARG A 298 29.92 -10.57 -5.85
N ASN A 299 30.33 -11.84 -5.81
CA ASN A 299 31.08 -12.38 -4.67
C ASN A 299 32.51 -11.83 -4.74
N GLU A 300 32.86 -10.96 -3.80
CA GLU A 300 34.22 -10.52 -3.46
C GLU A 300 34.60 -11.07 -2.07
#